data_AF-A0A8C0XCA8-F1
#
_entry.id   AF-A0A8C0XCA8-F1
#
_cell.length_a   1.000
_cell.length_b   1.000
_cell.length_c   1.000
_cell.angle_alpha   90.00
_cell.angle_beta   90.00
_cell.angle_gamma   90.00
#
_symmetry.space_group_name_H-M   'P 1'
#
loop_
_entity.id
_entity.type
_entity.pdbx_description
1 polymer ?
#
loop_
_entity_poly.entity_id
_entity_poly.type
_entity_poly.pdbx_seq_one_letter_code
_entity_poly.pdbx_strand_id
1 'polypeptide(L)'
;MSTYLLPVVISDNDYPVQSSTGTVTVRVCTCDHHGNMQSCHAEALIHPTGLSTGALVAILLCIVILLGKLLLPASYLPLVRGTHCHCDTLDFSASPIKAYSLI
;
A
#
# COMPACT_ATOMS: atom_id res chain seq x y z
N MET A 1 8.53 -25.02 -5.00
CA MET A 1 8.50 -24.34 -3.68
C MET A 1 7.85 -25.27 -2.68
N SER A 2 8.48 -25.48 -1.54
CA SER A 2 7.96 -26.33 -0.46
C SER A 2 7.71 -25.49 0.78
N THR A 3 6.59 -25.75 1.45
CA THR A 3 6.19 -25.04 2.67
C THR A 3 6.22 -26.02 3.83
N TYR A 4 6.86 -25.63 4.93
CA TYR A 4 6.99 -26.44 6.14
C TYR A 4 6.35 -25.70 7.30
N LEU A 5 5.59 -26.43 8.11
CA LEU A 5 4.98 -25.91 9.34
C LEU A 5 5.81 -26.41 10.52
N LEU A 6 6.48 -25.49 11.20
CA LEU A 6 7.30 -25.78 12.37
C LEU A 6 6.56 -25.35 13.64
N PRO A 7 6.25 -26.28 14.56
CA PRO A 7 5.76 -25.89 15.88
C PRO A 7 6.91 -25.26 16.67
N VAL A 8 6.65 -24.11 17.29
CA VAL A 8 7.58 -23.38 18.15
C VAL A 8 6.96 -23.27 19.52
N VAL A 9 7.66 -23.75 20.54
CA VAL A 9 7.25 -23.62 21.94
C VAL A 9 7.93 -22.38 22.53
N ILE A 10 7.13 -21.46 23.05
CA ILE A 10 7.60 -20.29 23.80
C ILE A 10 7.27 -20.53 25.27
N SER A 11 8.24 -20.38 26.16
CA SER A 11 8.08 -20.52 27.61
C SER A 11 8.58 -19.26 28.31
N ASP A 12 7.90 -18.87 29.39
CA ASP A 12 8.44 -17.90 30.34
C ASP A 12 9.47 -18.57 31.28
N ASN A 13 10.14 -17.75 32.08
CA ASN A 13 11.08 -18.18 33.14
C ASN A 13 10.49 -17.96 34.55
N ASP A 14 9.16 -17.82 34.66
CA ASP A 14 8.47 -17.52 35.92
C ASP A 14 8.00 -18.79 36.64
N TYR A 15 7.42 -18.66 37.85
CA TYR A 15 6.83 -19.78 38.59
C TYR A 15 5.38 -19.48 38.98
N PRO A 16 4.39 -20.30 38.55
CA PRO A 16 4.55 -21.48 37.70
C PRO A 16 4.94 -21.11 36.26
N VAL A 17 5.80 -21.92 35.65
CA VAL A 17 6.19 -21.76 34.24
C VAL A 17 4.95 -21.89 33.36
N GLN A 18 4.79 -20.98 32.41
CA GLN A 18 3.79 -21.05 31.36
C GLN A 18 4.45 -21.18 29.99
N SER A 19 3.90 -22.09 29.19
CA SER A 19 4.35 -22.31 27.81
C SER A 19 3.19 -22.26 26.83
N SER A 20 3.42 -21.67 25.66
CA SER A 20 2.51 -21.67 24.52
C SER A 20 3.19 -22.31 23.32
N THR A 21 2.41 -22.99 22.47
CA THR A 21 2.91 -23.57 21.21
C THR A 21 2.30 -22.80 20.05
N GLY A 22 3.15 -22.13 19.26
CA GLY A 22 2.78 -21.51 18.00
C GLY A 22 3.25 -22.33 16.81
N THR A 23 2.79 -21.98 15.60
CA THR A 23 3.26 -22.61 14.35
C THR A 23 3.86 -21.54 13.44
N VAL A 24 5.11 -21.74 13.04
CA VAL A 24 5.80 -20.89 12.07
C VAL A 24 5.80 -21.55 10.70
N THR A 25 5.47 -20.80 9.67
CA THR A 25 5.47 -21.28 8.29
C THR A 25 6.78 -20.91 7.60
N VAL A 26 7.56 -21.90 7.18
CA VAL A 26 8.82 -21.74 6.48
C VAL A 26 8.62 -22.08 5.01
N ARG A 27 8.95 -21.15 4.11
CA ARG A 27 8.95 -21.39 2.66
C ARG A 27 10.38 -21.59 2.19
N VAL A 28 10.62 -22.70 1.50
CA VAL A 28 11.93 -23.02 0.90
C VAL A 28 11.84 -22.88 -0.61
N CYS A 29 12.82 -22.17 -1.16
CA CYS A 29 12.93 -21.87 -2.57
C CYS A 29 14.17 -22.52 -3.17
N THR A 30 14.17 -22.64 -4.50
CA THR A 30 15.32 -23.16 -5.22
C THR A 30 16.38 -22.06 -5.35
N CYS A 31 17.65 -22.45 -5.19
CA CYS A 31 18.81 -21.60 -5.44
C CYS A 31 19.62 -22.17 -6.60
N ASP A 32 20.33 -21.31 -7.31
CA ASP A 32 21.31 -21.71 -8.31
C ASP A 32 22.62 -22.22 -7.66
N HIS A 33 23.57 -22.69 -8.48
CA HIS A 33 24.88 -23.19 -8.00
C HIS A 33 25.77 -22.11 -7.35
N HIS A 34 25.47 -20.84 -7.57
CA HIS A 34 26.16 -19.70 -6.94
C HIS A 34 25.44 -19.22 -5.67
N GLY A 35 24.32 -19.87 -5.29
CA GLY A 35 23.51 -19.50 -4.14
C GLY A 35 22.52 -18.37 -4.40
N ASN A 36 22.34 -17.93 -5.65
CA ASN A 36 21.33 -16.94 -5.97
C ASN A 36 19.95 -17.59 -5.96
N MET A 37 18.99 -16.91 -5.33
CA MET A 37 17.62 -17.37 -5.20
C MET A 37 16.92 -17.30 -6.57
N GLN A 38 16.52 -18.46 -7.10
CA GLN A 38 15.83 -18.52 -8.39
C GLN A 38 14.31 -18.33 -8.26
N SER A 39 13.72 -18.69 -7.12
CA SER A 39 12.26 -18.73 -6.97
C SER A 39 11.73 -18.48 -5.56
N CYS A 40 11.96 -17.29 -4.98
CA CYS A 40 11.01 -16.74 -3.99
C CYS A 40 10.57 -15.34 -4.44
N HIS A 41 9.78 -15.25 -5.51
CA HIS A 41 8.97 -14.04 -5.62
C HIS A 41 7.94 -14.13 -4.49
N ALA A 42 8.07 -13.26 -3.48
CA ALA A 42 6.85 -12.66 -3.00
C ALA A 42 6.26 -12.06 -4.28
N GLU A 43 5.14 -12.61 -4.72
CA GLU A 43 4.19 -11.86 -5.52
C GLU A 43 3.77 -10.69 -4.62
N ALA A 44 4.68 -9.72 -4.41
CA ALA A 44 4.26 -8.34 -4.41
C ALA A 44 3.39 -8.31 -5.64
N LEU A 45 2.13 -7.97 -5.42
CA LEU A 45 1.10 -7.80 -6.42
C LEU A 45 1.54 -6.61 -7.31
N ILE A 46 2.71 -6.74 -7.93
CA ILE A 46 3.22 -5.92 -9.00
C ILE A 46 2.33 -6.38 -10.13
N HIS A 47 1.13 -5.79 -10.15
CA HIS A 47 0.38 -5.61 -11.37
C HIS A 47 1.43 -5.27 -12.43
N PRO A 48 1.54 -6.10 -13.47
CA PRO A 48 2.61 -5.98 -14.45
C PRO A 48 2.60 -4.55 -14.93
N THR A 49 3.60 -3.75 -14.53
CA THR A 49 3.84 -2.40 -15.05
C THR A 49 2.56 -1.63 -15.37
N GLY A 50 1.72 -1.37 -14.38
CA GLY A 50 0.48 -0.63 -14.57
C GLY A 50 0.22 0.21 -13.35
N LEU A 51 0.34 1.53 -13.48
CA LEU A 51 -0.07 2.50 -12.47
C LEU A 51 -1.37 2.01 -11.80
N SER A 52 -1.41 1.99 -10.46
CA SER A 52 -2.63 1.70 -9.70
C SER A 52 -3.83 2.46 -10.30
N THR A 53 -5.02 1.87 -10.27
CA THR A 53 -6.25 2.51 -10.76
C THR A 53 -6.42 3.92 -10.19
N GLY A 54 -6.00 4.13 -8.93
CA GLY A 54 -6.00 5.45 -8.30
C GLY A 54 -5.04 6.46 -8.94
N ALA A 55 -3.86 6.02 -9.38
CA ALA A 55 -2.89 6.89 -10.06
C ALA A 55 -3.38 7.32 -11.45
N LEU A 56 -4.07 6.43 -12.17
CA LEU A 56 -4.69 6.77 -13.46
C LEU A 56 -5.79 7.81 -13.31
N VAL A 57 -6.65 7.65 -12.29
CA VAL A 57 -7.72 8.61 -11.99
C VAL A 57 -7.14 9.99 -11.64
N ALA A 58 -6.09 10.05 -10.82
CA ALA A 58 -5.43 11.30 -10.45
C ALA A 58 -4.85 12.04 -11.67
N ILE A 59 -4.18 11.31 -12.58
CA ILE A 59 -3.59 11.90 -13.80
C ILE A 59 -4.69 12.47 -14.71
N LEU A 60 -5.79 11.75 -14.92
CA LEU A 60 -6.91 12.20 -15.75
C LEU A 60 -7.55 13.48 -15.19
N LEU A 61 -7.80 13.53 -13.87
CA LEU A 61 -8.32 14.72 -13.18
C LEU A 61 -7.39 15.92 -13.36
N CYS A 62 -6.08 15.75 -13.20
CA CYS A 62 -5.11 16.82 -13.42
C CYS A 62 -5.19 17.39 -14.84
N ILE A 63 -5.27 16.53 -15.86
CA ILE A 63 -5.37 16.97 -17.26
C ILE A 63 -6.65 17.78 -17.48
N VAL A 64 -7.80 17.31 -16.99
CA VAL A 64 -9.09 18.02 -17.14
C VAL A 64 -9.05 19.39 -16.46
N ILE A 65 -8.50 19.48 -15.25
CA ILE A 65 -8.39 20.75 -14.51
C ILE A 65 -7.45 21.73 -15.24
N LEU A 66 -6.30 21.26 -15.72
CA LEU A 66 -5.34 22.10 -16.46
C LEU A 66 -5.92 22.59 -17.79
N LEU A 67 -6.61 21.72 -18.53
CA LEU A 67 -7.29 22.10 -19.76
C LEU A 67 -8.44 23.08 -19.52
N GLY A 68 -9.23 22.89 -18.45
CA GLY A 68 -10.29 23.80 -18.07
C GLY A 68 -9.77 25.20 -17.71
N LYS A 69 -8.64 25.29 -17.00
CA LYS A 69 -7.99 26.56 -16.67
C LYS A 69 -7.43 27.30 -17.89
N LEU A 70 -7.02 26.57 -18.93
CA LEU A 70 -6.47 27.14 -20.16
C LEU A 70 -7.56 27.52 -21.17
N LEU A 71 -8.62 26.70 -21.30
CA LEU A 71 -9.68 26.87 -22.30
C LEU A 71 -10.81 27.79 -21.84
N LEU A 72 -11.09 27.86 -20.54
CA LEU A 72 -12.02 28.84 -19.96
C LEU A 72 -11.19 29.99 -19.35
N PRO A 73 -10.91 31.06 -20.10
CA PRO A 73 -10.28 32.23 -19.50
C PRO A 73 -11.13 32.68 -18.31
N ALA A 74 -10.46 33.06 -17.21
CA ALA A 74 -11.05 33.52 -15.95
C ALA A 74 -11.94 34.78 -16.05
N SER A 75 -12.32 35.20 -17.26
CA SER A 75 -13.23 36.29 -17.55
C SER A 75 -14.73 35.94 -17.40
N TYR A 76 -15.11 34.65 -17.32
CA TYR A 76 -16.52 34.26 -17.03
C TYR A 76 -16.80 33.92 -15.56
N LEU A 77 -15.78 33.86 -14.69
CA LEU A 77 -16.00 33.66 -13.25
C LEU A 77 -15.68 34.90 -12.37
N PRO A 78 -16.17 36.12 -12.68
CA PRO A 78 -16.09 37.22 -11.74
C PRO A 78 -17.25 37.10 -10.72
N LEU A 79 -17.27 36.06 -9.87
CA LEU A 79 -18.16 36.03 -8.70
C LEU A 79 -17.76 35.08 -7.57
N VAL A 80 -16.49 34.70 -7.46
CA VAL A 80 -15.96 34.12 -6.21
C VAL A 80 -14.66 34.81 -5.82
N ARG A 81 -14.68 36.15 -5.79
CA ARG A 81 -13.70 36.93 -5.05
C ARG A 81 -14.36 37.45 -3.79
N GLY A 82 -14.50 36.56 -2.81
CA GLY A 82 -15.05 36.86 -1.50
C GLY A 82 -14.85 35.67 -0.55
N THR A 83 -13.86 35.81 0.33
CA THR A 83 -13.70 35.11 1.62
C THR A 83 -13.72 33.58 1.60
N HIS A 84 -12.54 32.94 1.58
CA HIS A 84 -12.03 32.06 2.64
C HIS A 84 -10.73 31.40 2.13
N CYS A 85 -9.62 31.54 2.85
CA CYS A 85 -8.51 30.60 2.69
C CYS A 85 -9.02 29.25 3.20
N HIS A 86 -9.44 28.36 2.30
CA HIS A 86 -9.56 26.95 2.65
C HIS A 86 -8.21 26.31 2.38
N CYS A 87 -7.55 25.79 3.41
CA CYS A 87 -6.49 24.82 3.21
C CYS A 87 -7.14 23.59 2.59
N ASP A 88 -7.16 23.52 1.26
CA ASP A 88 -7.28 22.24 0.58
C ASP A 88 -6.00 21.47 0.91
N THR A 89 -6.01 20.83 2.07
CA THR A 89 -5.20 19.63 2.27
C THR A 89 -5.67 18.72 1.15
N LEU A 90 -4.88 18.59 0.08
CA LEU A 90 -4.96 17.43 -0.79
C LEU A 90 -4.56 16.25 0.07
N ASP A 91 -5.53 15.79 0.86
CA ASP A 91 -5.33 14.76 1.85
C ASP A 91 -5.29 13.43 1.10
N PHE A 92 -4.10 13.09 0.59
CA PHE A 92 -3.75 11.73 0.18
C PHE A 92 -3.72 10.76 1.38
N SER A 93 -4.11 11.19 2.60
CA SER A 93 -4.40 10.32 3.74
C SER A 93 -5.85 9.79 3.77
N ALA A 94 -6.54 9.71 2.63
CA ALA A 94 -7.43 8.58 2.38
C ALA A 94 -6.61 7.37 1.86
N SER A 95 -5.48 7.10 2.54
CA SER A 95 -4.78 5.83 2.40
C SER A 95 -5.74 4.71 2.83
N PRO A 96 -5.92 3.63 2.04
CA PRO A 96 -6.67 2.43 2.47
C PRO A 96 -6.04 1.73 3.69
N ILE A 97 -4.90 2.25 4.14
CA ILE A 97 -4.06 1.71 5.20
C ILE A 97 -4.77 1.71 6.56
N LYS A 98 -5.68 2.66 6.82
CA LYS A 98 -6.41 2.70 8.10
C LYS A 98 -7.66 1.80 8.14
N ALA A 99 -8.11 1.30 6.99
CA ALA A 99 -9.26 0.39 6.93
C ALA A 99 -8.90 -1.06 7.28
N TYR A 100 -7.64 -1.47 7.11
CA TYR A 100 -7.23 -2.86 7.38
C TYR A 100 -6.78 -3.10 8.84
N SER A 101 -6.67 -2.06 9.66
CA SER A 101 -6.20 -2.17 11.06
C SER A 101 -7.33 -1.97 12.08
N LEU A 102 -8.57 -2.25 11.69
CA LEU A 102 -9.73 -2.37 12.57
C LEU A 102 -10.59 -3.56 12.11
N ILE A 103 -9.98 -4.75 12.09
CA ILE A 103 -10.65 -6.05 12.21
C ILE A 103 -9.78 -6.90 13.13
#